data_AF-A0A7M3T751-F1
#
_entry.id   AF-A0A7M3T751-F1
#
_cell.length_a   1.000
_cell.length_b   1.000
_cell.length_c   1.000
_cell.angle_alpha   90.00
_cell.angle_beta   90.00
_cell.angle_gamma   90.00
#
_symmetry.space_group_name_H-M   'P 1'
#
loop_
_entity.id
_entity.type
_entity.pdbx_description
1 polymer ?
#
loop_
_entity_poly.entity_id
_entity_poly.type
_entity_poly.pdbx_seq_one_letter_code
_entity_poly.pdbx_strand_id
1 'polypeptide(L)' 'MEITGIGGLILLALDIWAIISIVGSGASTGGKVLWVLLVLFLPLVGFILWLLFGPRAARA' A
#
# COMPACT_ATOMS: atom_id res chain seq x y z
N MET A 1 -14.77 13.12 8.56
CA MET A 1 -13.49 12.79 9.24
C MET A 1 -12.42 13.49 8.44
N GLU A 2 -12.06 14.71 8.83
CA GLU A 2 -10.96 15.40 8.15
C GLU A 2 -9.67 14.69 8.53
N ILE A 3 -9.00 14.09 7.53
CA ILE A 3 -7.60 13.71 7.68
C ILE A 3 -6.77 14.96 7.33
N THR A 4 -6.89 16.02 8.14
CA THR A 4 -6.16 17.28 7.96
C THR A 4 -5.10 17.37 9.07
N GLY A 5 -3.81 17.38 8.66
CA GLY A 5 -2.66 17.43 9.57
C GLY A 5 -1.77 16.18 9.54
N ILE A 6 -1.08 15.91 10.65
CA ILE A 6 -0.04 14.86 10.77
C ILE A 6 -0.58 13.47 10.42
N GLY A 7 -1.83 13.16 10.76
CA GLY A 7 -2.44 11.86 10.45
C GLY A 7 -2.50 11.56 8.95
N GLY A 8 -2.72 12.57 8.10
CA GLY A 8 -2.71 12.41 6.64
C GLY A 8 -1.31 12.20 6.09
N LEU A 9 -0.31 12.86 6.68
CA LEU A 9 1.10 12.65 6.32
C LEU A 9 1.59 11.25 6.72
N ILE A 10 1.17 10.76 7.88
CA ILE A 10 1.46 9.37 8.30
C ILE A 10 0.82 8.41 7.32
N LEU A 11 -0.48 8.58 7.00
CA LEU A 11 -1.16 7.70 6.06
C LEU A 11 -0.49 7.70 4.68
N LEU A 12 -0.12 8.88 4.18
CA LEU A 12 0.62 9.01 2.93
C LEU A 12 1.98 8.28 2.98
N ALA A 13 2.73 8.41 4.07
CA ALA A 13 4.00 7.70 4.24
C ALA A 13 3.81 6.17 4.25
N LEU A 14 2.74 5.70 4.89
CA LEU A 14 2.35 4.29 4.93
C LEU A 14 1.94 3.78 3.54
N ASP A 15 1.18 4.56 2.77
CA ASP A 15 0.81 4.21 1.39
C ASP A 15 2.04 4.10 0.49
N ILE A 16 2.99 5.04 0.60
CA ILE A 16 4.26 4.99 -0.15
C ILE A 16 5.03 3.71 0.20
N TRP A 17 5.14 3.39 1.49
CA TRP A 17 5.79 2.16 1.93
C TRP A 17 5.13 0.91 1.37
N ALA A 18 3.78 0.86 1.38
CA ALA A 18 3.02 -0.23 0.78
C ALA A 18 3.31 -0.37 -0.71
N ILE A 19 3.29 0.72 -1.46
CA ILE A 19 3.57 0.73 -2.91
C ILE A 19 4.99 0.22 -3.20
N ILE A 20 6.00 0.70 -2.47
CA ILE A 20 7.40 0.23 -2.63
C ILE A 20 7.49 -1.28 -2.40
N SER A 21 6.86 -1.78 -1.34
CA SER A 21 6.84 -3.21 -1.05
C SER A 21 6.09 -4.02 -2.10
N ILE A 22 4.99 -3.50 -2.66
CA ILE A 22 4.24 -4.18 -3.74
C ILE A 22 5.12 -4.27 -4.99
N VAL A 23 5.75 -3.18 -5.40
CA VAL A 23 6.59 -3.12 -6.61
C VAL A 23 7.79 -4.05 -6.48
N GLY A 24 8.44 -4.07 -5.30
CA GLY A 24 9.55 -4.96 -4.97
C GLY A 24 9.16 -6.42 -4.66
N SER A 25 7.88 -6.76 -4.68
CA SER A 25 7.41 -8.13 -4.40
C SER A 25 7.60 -9.07 -5.58
N GLY A 26 7.54 -10.38 -5.29
CA GLY A 26 7.50 -11.44 -6.30
C GLY A 26 6.15 -11.60 -7.03
N ALA A 27 5.17 -10.72 -6.78
CA ALA A 27 3.88 -10.79 -7.45
C ALA A 27 4.00 -10.51 -8.97
N SER A 28 3.08 -11.08 -9.76
CA SER A 28 2.97 -10.77 -11.19
C SER A 28 2.69 -9.28 -11.42
N THR A 29 3.02 -8.77 -12.60
CA THR A 29 2.77 -7.36 -12.96
C THR A 29 1.30 -6.96 -12.76
N GLY A 30 0.35 -7.82 -13.19
CA GLY A 30 -1.08 -7.57 -12.99
C GLY A 30 -1.46 -7.53 -11.50
N GLY A 31 -0.90 -8.42 -10.68
CA GLY A 31 -1.13 -8.42 -9.23
C GLY A 31 -0.59 -7.16 -8.56
N LYS A 32 0.60 -6.68 -8.98
CA LYS A 32 1.18 -5.42 -8.48
C LYS A 32 0.28 -4.24 -8.79
N VAL A 33 -0.18 -4.13 -10.04
CA VAL A 33 -1.09 -3.07 -10.45
C VAL A 33 -2.37 -3.09 -9.63
N LEU A 34 -2.99 -4.26 -9.46
CA LEU A 34 -4.23 -4.39 -8.67
C LEU A 34 -4.04 -3.92 -7.22
N TRP A 35 -2.96 -4.35 -6.56
CA TRP A 35 -2.67 -3.95 -5.18
C TRP A 35 -2.34 -2.47 -5.04
N VAL A 36 -1.59 -1.89 -6.00
CA VAL A 36 -1.30 -0.45 -6.01
C VAL A 36 -2.58 0.36 -6.19
N LEU A 37 -3.47 -0.04 -7.10
CA LEU A 37 -4.76 0.62 -7.30
C LEU A 37 -5.63 0.52 -6.03
N LEU A 38 -5.66 -0.64 -5.38
CA LEU A 38 -6.40 -0.83 -4.13
C LEU A 38 -5.95 0.18 -3.05
N VAL A 39 -4.64 0.32 -2.83
CA VAL A 39 -4.08 1.26 -1.84
C VAL A 39 -4.34 2.72 -2.24
N LEU A 40 -4.16 3.08 -3.51
CA LEU A 40 -4.38 4.46 -3.98
C LEU A 40 -5.85 4.93 -3.88
N PHE A 41 -6.80 4.09 -4.28
CA PHE A 41 -8.22 4.45 -4.28
C PHE A 41 -8.86 4.33 -2.89
N LEU A 42 -8.35 3.42 -2.06
CA LEU A 42 -8.80 3.26 -0.69
C LEU A 42 -7.58 3.37 0.24
N PRO A 43 -7.10 4.57 0.58
CA PRO A 43 -5.85 4.75 1.35
C PRO A 43 -5.85 3.96 2.65
N LEU A 44 -6.79 4.26 3.55
CA LEU A 44 -6.82 3.62 4.87
C LEU A 44 -7.15 2.13 4.79
N VAL A 45 -8.21 1.77 4.05
CA VAL A 45 -8.68 0.37 3.98
C VAL A 45 -7.74 -0.48 3.12
N GLY A 46 -7.30 0.03 1.98
CA GLY A 46 -6.36 -0.61 1.09
C GLY A 46 -5.01 -0.81 1.74
N PHE A 47 -4.51 0.16 2.52
CA PHE A 47 -3.31 -0.03 3.34
C PHE A 47 -3.48 -1.15 4.37
N ILE A 48 -4.60 -1.19 5.10
CA ILE A 48 -4.89 -2.26 6.07
C ILE A 48 -4.98 -3.63 5.37
N LEU A 49 -5.69 -3.72 4.25
CA LEU A 49 -5.79 -4.96 3.47
C LEU A 49 -4.42 -5.41 2.96
N TRP A 50 -3.61 -4.47 2.48
CA TRP A 50 -2.25 -4.75 2.07
C TRP A 50 -1.40 -5.20 3.26
N LEU A 51 -1.56 -4.64 4.46
CA LEU A 51 -0.84 -5.07 5.68
C LEU A 51 -1.17 -6.49 6.12
N LEU A 52 -2.35 -7.02 5.77
CA LEU A 52 -2.75 -8.37 6.15
C LEU A 52 -2.47 -9.39 5.03
N PHE A 53 -2.76 -9.03 3.78
CA PHE A 53 -2.78 -9.97 2.66
C PHE A 53 -1.93 -9.53 1.47
N GLY A 54 -1.36 -8.33 1.54
CA GLY A 54 -0.59 -7.74 0.46
C GLY A 54 0.73 -8.46 0.19
N PRO A 55 1.21 -8.45 -1.06
CA PRO A 55 2.44 -9.11 -1.44
C PRO A 55 3.63 -8.41 -0.79
N ARG A 56 4.48 -9.20 -0.13
CA ARG A 56 5.69 -8.71 0.53
C ARG A 56 6.88 -8.78 -0.40
N ALA A 57 7.81 -7.86 -0.24
CA ALA A 57 9.13 -7.98 -0.83
C ALA A 57 9.74 -9.33 -0.40
N ALA A 58 10.30 -10.07 -1.37
CA ALA A 58 11.04 -11.28 -1.03
C ALA A 58 12.24 -10.85 -0.17
N ARG A 59 12.43 -11.51 0.98
CA ARG A 59 13.62 -11.26 1.80
C ARG A 59 14.82 -11.78 1.01
N ALA A 60 15.73 -10.86 0.65
CA ALA A 60 17.02 -11.17 0.06
C ALA A 60 17.88 -11.99 1.03
#